data_AF-A0A516GZN4-F1
#
_entry.id   AF-A0A516GZN4-F1
#
_cell.length_a   1.000
_cell.length_b   1.000
_cell.length_c   1.000
_cell.angle_alpha   90.00
_cell.angle_beta   90.00
_cell.angle_gamma   90.00
#
_symmetry.space_group_name_H-M   'P 1'
#
loop_
_entity.id
_entity.type
_entity.pdbx_description
1 polymer ?
#
loop_
_entity_poly.entity_id
_entity_poly.type
_entity_poly.pdbx_seq_one_letter_code
_entity_poly.pdbx_strand_id
1 'polypeptide(L)'
;MPRSPLQNQPRKSLPAKPGPNLWFTRFAGRAAHIAGTPWVFAAALLSIVAWAATGPLLGFSEVWQLTVNTGTTIITFLMVFLIQNTQNRDAVAMQIKLDELIRATRTAENSLLDLEELTEEELDKFRNTYEKLAEKARATQQKKKAAA
;
A
#
# COMPACT_ATOMS: atom_id res chain seq x y z
N MET A 1 22.39 -11.10 35.84
CA MET A 1 22.39 -10.19 34.66
C MET A 1 21.42 -9.04 34.95
N PRO A 2 21.87 -7.79 34.98
CA PRO A 2 21.00 -6.64 35.20
C PRO A 2 20.13 -6.39 33.96
N ARG A 3 18.81 -6.25 34.17
CA ARG A 3 17.80 -6.06 33.11
C ARG A 3 17.99 -4.70 32.45
N SER A 4 17.97 -4.66 31.12
CA SER A 4 18.13 -3.46 30.31
C SER A 4 17.02 -2.43 30.62
N PRO A 5 17.33 -1.15 30.85
CA PRO A 5 16.36 -0.12 31.26
C PRO A 5 15.31 0.26 30.20
N LEU A 6 15.37 -0.32 29.00
CA LEU A 6 14.44 -0.04 27.89
C LEU A 6 13.13 -0.85 27.96
N GLN A 7 13.01 -1.81 28.87
CA GLN A 7 11.84 -2.69 28.95
C GLN A 7 10.65 -2.09 29.73
N ASN A 8 10.86 -0.93 30.39
CA ASN A 8 9.88 -0.23 31.24
C ASN A 8 9.37 1.11 30.68
N GLN A 9 9.63 1.41 29.41
CA GLN A 9 9.05 2.61 28.79
C GLN A 9 7.55 2.33 28.50
N PRO A 10 6.60 3.03 29.15
CA PRO A 10 5.20 2.92 28.78
C PRO A 10 5.07 3.33 27.30
N ARG A 11 4.36 2.53 26.49
CA ARG A 11 4.08 2.85 25.08
C ARG A 11 3.67 4.32 25.01
N LYS A 12 4.51 5.19 24.44
CA LYS A 12 4.06 6.52 24.04
C LYS A 12 2.95 6.28 23.03
N SER A 13 1.70 6.36 23.49
CA SER A 13 0.52 6.30 22.64
C SER A 13 0.65 7.47 21.68
N LEU A 14 0.95 7.18 20.41
CA LEU A 14 0.99 8.21 19.39
C LEU A 14 -0.32 9.02 19.47
N PRO A 15 -0.26 10.36 19.41
CA PRO A 15 -1.46 11.17 19.40
C PRO A 15 -2.38 10.66 18.29
N ALA A 16 -3.62 10.33 18.64
CA ALA A 16 -4.62 9.91 17.69
C ALA A 16 -4.86 11.08 16.73
N LYS A 17 -4.18 11.08 15.57
CA LYS A 17 -4.48 12.02 14.49
C LYS A 17 -5.96 11.87 14.18
N PRO A 18 -6.72 12.98 14.05
CA PRO A 18 -8.11 12.88 13.63
C PRO A 18 -8.11 12.16 12.29
N GLY A 19 -8.60 10.92 12.30
CA GLY A 19 -8.65 10.11 11.10
C GLY A 19 -9.52 10.79 10.07
N PRO A 20 -9.25 10.62 8.76
CA PRO A 20 -10.16 11.09 7.73
C PRO A 20 -11.57 10.61 8.07
N ASN A 21 -12.56 11.48 7.86
CA ASN A 21 -13.99 11.23 8.08
C ASN A 21 -14.32 9.74 7.87
N LEU A 22 -14.43 8.99 8.98
CA LEU A 22 -14.44 7.52 8.95
C LEU A 22 -15.64 7.00 8.16
N TRP A 23 -16.72 7.79 8.15
CA TRP A 23 -17.92 7.57 7.35
C TRP A 23 -17.62 7.58 5.85
N PHE A 24 -16.88 8.58 5.35
CA PHE A 24 -16.53 8.70 3.93
C PHE A 24 -15.61 7.57 3.51
N THR A 25 -14.63 7.24 4.36
CA THR A 25 -13.69 6.14 4.10
C THR A 25 -14.41 4.80 3.97
N ARG A 26 -15.37 4.53 4.88
CA ARG A 26 -16.18 3.30 4.85
C ARG A 26 -17.14 3.28 3.67
N PHE A 27 -17.78 4.41 3.37
CA PHE A 27 -18.65 4.55 2.20
C PHE A 27 -17.88 4.32 0.90
N ALA A 28 -16.77 5.03 0.71
CA ALA A 28 -15.97 4.95 -0.50
C ALA A 28 -15.42 3.54 -0.74
N GLY A 29 -14.92 2.89 0.32
CA GLY A 29 -14.48 1.49 0.24
C GLY A 29 -15.61 0.52 -0.12
N ARG A 30 -16.81 0.72 0.45
CA ARG A 30 -17.98 -0.14 0.16
C ARG A 30 -18.50 0.10 -1.26
N ALA A 31 -18.56 1.36 -1.71
CA ALA A 31 -18.96 1.73 -3.06
C ALA A 31 -18.00 1.16 -4.10
N ALA A 32 -16.68 1.30 -3.90
CA ALA A 32 -15.67 0.71 -4.78
C ALA A 32 -15.77 -0.82 -4.83
N HIS A 33 -15.97 -1.47 -3.68
CA HIS A 33 -16.12 -2.92 -3.62
C HIS A 33 -17.39 -3.41 -4.32
N ILE A 34 -18.52 -2.72 -4.17
CA ILE A 34 -19.77 -3.05 -4.85
C ILE A 34 -19.62 -2.85 -6.36
N ALA A 35 -19.05 -1.72 -6.77
CA ALA A 35 -18.82 -1.38 -8.18
C ALA A 35 -17.91 -2.39 -8.90
N GLY A 36 -16.96 -3.02 -8.19
CA GLY A 36 -16.10 -4.07 -8.72
C GLY A 36 -16.73 -5.47 -8.81
N THR A 37 -17.97 -5.67 -8.37
CA THR A 37 -18.61 -7.00 -8.42
C THR A 37 -19.11 -7.35 -9.82
N PRO A 38 -19.04 -8.64 -10.24
CA PRO A 38 -19.54 -9.08 -11.55
C PRO A 38 -21.02 -8.77 -11.77
N TRP A 39 -21.84 -8.82 -10.70
CA TRP A 39 -23.26 -8.52 -10.77
C TRP A 39 -23.55 -7.06 -11.11
N VAL A 40 -22.79 -6.12 -10.54
CA VAL A 40 -22.94 -4.70 -10.84
C VAL A 40 -22.47 -4.39 -12.26
N PHE A 41 -21.40 -5.04 -12.72
CA PHE A 41 -20.98 -4.95 -14.11
C PHE A 41 -22.06 -5.45 -15.07
N ALA A 42 -22.66 -6.62 -14.79
CA ALA A 42 -23.76 -7.15 -15.60
C ALA A 42 -24.98 -6.21 -15.62
N ALA A 43 -25.34 -5.64 -14.47
CA ALA A 43 -26.42 -4.65 -14.37
C ALA A 43 -26.10 -3.37 -15.16
N ALA A 44 -24.87 -2.88 -15.12
CA ALA A 44 -24.41 -1.73 -15.90
C ALA A 44 -24.42 -2.02 -17.41
N LEU A 45 -24.06 -3.23 -17.82
CA LEU A 45 -24.14 -3.63 -19.23
C LEU A 45 -25.60 -3.70 -19.69
N LEU A 46 -26.47 -4.31 -18.89
CA LEU A 46 -27.91 -4.37 -19.19
C LEU A 46 -28.54 -2.99 -19.28
N SER A 47 -28.14 -2.04 -18.43
CA SER A 47 -28.67 -0.68 -18.50
C SER A 47 -28.22 0.05 -19.79
N ILE A 48 -26.99 -0.16 -20.24
CA ILE A 48 -26.51 0.35 -21.55
C ILE A 48 -27.29 -0.27 -22.70
N VAL A 49 -27.56 -1.58 -22.66
CA VAL A 49 -28.34 -2.26 -23.70
C VAL A 49 -29.79 -1.76 -23.70
N ALA A 50 -30.41 -1.61 -22.53
CA ALA A 50 -31.77 -1.09 -22.40
C ALA A 50 -31.86 0.34 -22.95
N TRP A 51 -30.89 1.19 -22.61
CA TRP A 51 -30.77 2.53 -23.19
C TRP A 51 -30.64 2.47 -24.72
N ALA A 52 -29.72 1.66 -25.26
CA ALA A 52 -29.55 1.55 -26.71
C ALA A 52 -30.85 1.09 -27.41
N ALA A 53 -31.59 0.15 -26.81
CA ALA A 53 -32.87 -0.35 -27.34
C ALA A 53 -34.00 0.71 -27.31
N THR A 54 -33.98 1.63 -26.36
CA THR A 54 -34.94 2.75 -26.30
C THR A 54 -34.58 3.92 -27.24
N GLY A 55 -33.36 3.97 -27.77
CA GLY A 55 -32.89 5.01 -28.69
C GLY A 55 -33.68 5.14 -30.00
N PRO A 56 -33.99 4.04 -30.72
CA PRO A 56 -34.79 4.08 -31.94
C PRO A 56 -36.20 4.66 -31.75
N LEU A 57 -36.83 4.42 -30.59
CA LEU A 57 -38.16 4.97 -30.26
C LEU A 57 -38.13 6.50 -30.10
N LEU A 58 -36.97 7.06 -29.77
CA LEU A 58 -36.77 8.48 -29.49
C LEU A 58 -35.95 9.18 -30.59
N GLY A 59 -35.75 8.51 -31.73
CA GLY A 59 -35.05 9.05 -32.89
C GLY A 59 -33.57 9.40 -32.63
N PHE A 60 -32.94 8.80 -31.62
CA PHE A 60 -31.57 9.12 -31.19
C PHE A 60 -31.31 10.63 -31.02
N SER A 61 -32.26 11.35 -30.42
CA SER A 61 -32.17 12.80 -30.25
C SER A 61 -30.89 13.28 -29.53
N GLU A 62 -30.53 14.55 -29.71
CA GLU A 62 -29.36 15.13 -29.02
C GLU A 62 -29.46 15.02 -27.50
N VAL A 63 -30.65 15.20 -26.93
CA VAL A 63 -30.92 15.04 -25.49
C VAL A 63 -30.71 13.59 -25.05
N TRP A 64 -31.09 12.63 -25.90
CA TRP A 64 -30.93 11.20 -25.63
C TRP A 64 -29.46 10.80 -25.49
N GLN A 65 -28.62 11.27 -26.41
CA GLN A 65 -27.18 11.02 -26.42
C GLN A 65 -26.46 11.79 -25.30
N LEU A 66 -26.85 13.05 -25.09
CA LEU A 66 -26.30 13.92 -24.06
C LEU A 66 -26.48 13.31 -22.67
N THR A 67 -27.65 12.76 -22.37
CA THR A 67 -27.97 12.18 -21.06
C THR A 67 -26.98 11.07 -20.67
N VAL A 68 -26.61 10.18 -21.60
CA VAL A 68 -25.66 9.09 -21.30
C VAL A 68 -24.23 9.58 -21.23
N ASN A 69 -23.81 10.49 -22.12
CA ASN A 69 -22.47 11.06 -22.06
C ASN A 69 -22.24 11.85 -20.76
N THR A 70 -23.18 12.72 -20.39
CA THR A 70 -23.10 13.51 -19.16
C THR A 70 -23.17 12.60 -17.92
N GLY A 71 -24.10 11.65 -17.89
CA GLY A 71 -24.25 10.72 -16.77
C GLY A 71 -22.99 9.85 -16.55
N THR A 72 -22.47 9.25 -17.62
CA THR A 72 -21.27 8.42 -17.55
C THR A 72 -20.05 9.24 -17.13
N THR A 73 -19.93 10.49 -17.59
CA THR A 73 -18.83 11.38 -17.19
C THR A 73 -18.85 11.67 -15.70
N ILE A 74 -20.02 12.02 -15.15
CA ILE A 74 -20.19 12.27 -13.70
C ILE A 74 -19.83 11.01 -12.90
N ILE A 75 -20.37 9.85 -13.31
CA ILE A 75 -20.09 8.56 -12.64
C ILE A 75 -18.60 8.25 -12.69
N THR A 76 -17.96 8.41 -13.86
CA THR A 76 -16.53 8.15 -14.03
C THR A 76 -15.69 9.09 -13.17
N PHE A 77 -16.02 10.38 -13.13
CA PHE A 77 -15.33 11.35 -12.29
C PHE A 77 -15.40 10.97 -10.81
N LEU A 78 -16.58 10.59 -10.32
CA LEU A 78 -16.76 10.09 -8.96
C LEU A 78 -15.97 8.78 -8.73
N MET A 79 -15.98 7.87 -9.70
CA MET A 79 -15.29 6.58 -9.62
C MET A 79 -13.77 6.76 -9.49
N VAL A 80 -13.19 7.75 -10.17
CA VAL A 80 -11.77 8.08 -10.03
C VAL A 80 -11.41 8.39 -8.58
N PHE A 81 -12.20 9.21 -7.87
CA PHE A 81 -11.97 9.49 -6.45
C PHE A 81 -12.15 8.26 -5.56
N LEU A 82 -13.15 7.43 -5.85
CA LEU A 82 -13.39 6.19 -5.10
C LEU A 82 -12.23 5.20 -5.25
N ILE A 83 -11.74 5.04 -6.47
CA ILE A 83 -10.58 4.19 -6.80
C ILE A 83 -9.33 4.75 -6.13
N GLN A 84 -9.06 6.06 -6.26
CA GLN A 84 -7.89 6.69 -5.63
C GLN A 84 -7.90 6.54 -4.10
N ASN A 85 -9.06 6.71 -3.45
CA ASN A 85 -9.18 6.50 -2.00
C ASN A 85 -8.88 5.05 -1.60
N THR A 86 -9.36 4.08 -2.37
CA THR A 86 -9.13 2.66 -2.10
C THR A 86 -7.67 2.28 -2.35
N GLN A 87 -7.12 2.68 -3.51
CA GLN A 87 -5.73 2.43 -3.89
C GLN A 87 -4.73 3.09 -2.93
N ASN A 88 -4.99 4.32 -2.48
CA ASN A 88 -4.13 5.01 -1.53
C ASN A 88 -4.06 4.26 -0.17
N ARG A 89 -5.18 3.70 0.29
CA ARG A 89 -5.19 2.89 1.52
C ARG A 89 -4.47 1.56 1.33
N ASP A 90 -4.67 0.90 0.19
CA ASP A 90 -3.99 -0.36 -0.11
C ASP A 90 -2.47 -0.17 -0.22
N ALA A 91 -2.01 0.94 -0.80
CA ALA A 91 -0.60 1.31 -0.85
C ALA A 91 0.04 1.46 0.54
N VAL A 92 -0.62 2.21 1.44
CA VAL A 92 -0.15 2.38 2.84
C VAL A 92 -0.15 1.04 3.58
N ALA A 93 -1.19 0.23 3.42
CA ALA A 93 -1.26 -1.09 4.07
C ALA A 93 -0.18 -2.04 3.55
N MET A 94 0.17 -1.97 2.27
CA MET A 94 1.27 -2.72 1.68
C MET A 94 2.62 -2.30 2.27
N GLN A 95 2.89 -1.00 2.41
CA GLN A 95 4.10 -0.50 3.06
C GLN A 95 4.24 -1.03 4.49
N ILE A 96 3.20 -0.91 5.33
CA ILE A 96 3.23 -1.42 6.70
C ILE A 96 3.51 -2.93 6.77
N LYS A 97 2.91 -3.72 5.86
CA LYS A 97 3.16 -5.17 5.80
C LYS A 97 4.60 -5.48 5.39
N LEU A 98 5.16 -4.72 4.46
CA LEU A 98 6.57 -4.85 4.04
C LEU A 98 7.51 -4.46 5.19
N ASP A 99 7.22 -3.38 5.90
CA ASP A 99 7.99 -2.94 7.06
C ASP A 99 7.99 -4.00 8.15
N GLU A 100 6.84 -4.62 8.42
CA GLU A 100 6.74 -5.72 9.39
C GLU A 100 7.46 -6.98 8.92
N LEU A 101 7.44 -7.31 7.61
CA LEU A 101 8.23 -8.41 7.06
C LEU A 101 9.74 -8.14 7.15
N ILE A 102 10.18 -6.91 6.84
CA ILE A 102 11.58 -6.48 6.99
C ILE A 102 11.97 -6.60 8.46
N ARG A 103 11.13 -6.13 9.39
CA ARG A 103 11.36 -6.21 10.83
C ARG A 103 11.37 -7.64 11.35
N ALA A 104 10.46 -8.51 10.90
CA ALA A 104 10.43 -9.92 11.27
C ALA A 104 11.67 -10.66 10.74
N THR A 105 12.10 -10.34 9.52
CA THR A 105 13.32 -10.90 8.92
C THR A 105 14.59 -10.33 9.57
N ARG A 106 14.56 -9.06 10.01
CA ARG A 106 15.63 -8.38 10.76
C ARG A 106 15.56 -8.59 12.27
N THR A 107 14.57 -9.29 12.81
CA THR A 107 14.66 -9.82 14.19
C THR A 107 15.75 -10.91 14.28
N ALA A 108 16.30 -11.36 13.13
CA ALA A 108 17.56 -12.08 13.05
C ALA A 108 18.83 -11.17 13.11
N GLU A 109 18.73 -9.85 12.87
CA GLU A 109 19.80 -8.85 13.08
C GLU A 109 19.19 -7.45 13.32
N ASN A 110 18.95 -7.14 14.59
CA ASN A 110 18.21 -5.97 15.08
C ASN A 110 18.96 -4.62 14.90
N SER A 111 19.91 -4.54 13.97
CA SER A 111 20.86 -3.41 13.86
C SER A 111 20.65 -2.55 12.60
N LEU A 112 19.98 -3.05 11.56
CA LEU A 112 19.93 -2.35 10.27
C LEU A 112 18.72 -1.42 10.09
N LEU A 113 17.75 -1.40 11.02
CA LEU A 113 16.38 -0.91 10.79
C LEU A 113 16.24 0.62 10.63
N ASP A 114 17.31 1.40 10.82
CA ASP A 114 17.29 2.88 10.70
C ASP A 114 18.47 3.43 9.88
N LEU A 115 18.97 2.70 8.87
CA LEU A 115 20.08 3.17 8.02
C LEU A 115 19.86 4.56 7.39
N GLU A 116 18.61 4.97 7.20
CA GLU A 116 18.23 6.28 6.63
C GLU A 116 18.27 7.43 7.65
N GLU A 117 18.22 7.13 8.95
CA GLU A 117 18.34 8.10 10.04
C GLU A 117 19.75 8.11 10.68
N LEU A 118 20.63 7.19 10.28
CA LEU A 118 22.01 7.13 10.78
C LEU A 118 22.82 8.32 10.30
N THR A 119 23.61 8.86 11.22
CA THR A 119 24.65 9.84 10.87
C THR A 119 25.77 9.19 10.06
N GLU A 120 26.52 9.99 9.31
CA GLU A 120 27.59 9.48 8.44
C GLU A 120 28.67 8.69 9.20
N GLU A 121 28.99 9.11 10.43
CA GLU A 121 29.90 8.37 11.32
C GLU A 121 29.37 6.98 11.73
N GLU A 122 28.06 6.83 11.88
CA GLU A 122 27.43 5.55 12.23
C GLU A 122 27.37 4.63 11.01
N LEU A 123 27.15 5.19 9.83
CA LEU A 123 27.20 4.48 8.56
C LEU A 123 28.60 3.91 8.29
N ASP A 124 29.65 4.69 8.59
CA ASP A 124 31.05 4.25 8.48
C ASP A 124 31.39 3.12 9.47
N LYS A 125 30.88 3.18 10.70
CA LYS A 125 31.05 2.07 11.68
C LYS A 125 30.36 0.80 11.21
N PHE A 126 29.19 0.93 10.59
CA PHE A 126 28.47 -0.19 9.97
C PHE A 126 29.27 -0.81 8.83
N ARG A 127 29.74 0.01 7.89
CA ARG A 127 30.57 -0.44 6.75
C ARG A 127 31.80 -1.20 7.23
N ASN A 128 32.54 -0.64 8.18
CA ASN A 128 33.73 -1.28 8.76
C ASN A 128 33.45 -2.62 9.42
N THR A 129 32.28 -2.78 10.06
CA THR A 129 31.89 -4.04 10.70
C THR A 129 31.62 -5.11 9.65
N TYR A 130 30.92 -4.77 8.58
CA TYR A 130 30.62 -5.67 7.47
C TYR A 130 31.86 -6.03 6.65
N GLU A 131 32.76 -5.09 6.42
CA GLU A 131 34.05 -5.36 5.76
C GLU A 131 34.88 -6.37 6.57
N LYS A 132 34.98 -6.21 7.89
CA LYS A 132 35.67 -7.16 8.77
C LYS A 132 35.02 -8.53 8.79
N LEU A 133 33.69 -8.61 8.71
CA LEU A 133 32.98 -9.89 8.60
C LEU A 133 33.24 -10.56 7.25
N ALA A 134 33.24 -9.79 6.16
CA ALA A 134 33.56 -10.29 4.83
C ALA A 134 35.02 -10.77 4.72
N GLU A 135 35.98 -10.05 5.30
CA GLU A 135 37.38 -10.48 5.38
C GLU A 135 37.53 -11.79 6.14
N LYS A 136 36.90 -11.93 7.31
CA LYS A 136 36.91 -13.18 8.09
C LYS A 136 36.30 -14.34 7.31
N ALA A 137 35.20 -14.12 6.59
CA ALA A 137 34.58 -15.14 5.75
C ALA A 137 35.51 -15.57 4.60
N ARG A 138 36.15 -14.61 3.92
CA ARG A 138 37.14 -14.89 2.84
C ARG A 138 38.36 -15.64 3.35
N ALA A 139 38.92 -15.23 4.48
CA ALA A 139 40.06 -15.89 5.11
C ALA A 139 39.73 -17.33 5.55
N THR A 140 38.51 -17.54 6.06
CA THR A 140 38.03 -18.88 6.44
C THR A 140 37.82 -19.76 5.21
N GLN A 141 37.32 -19.22 4.10
CA GLN A 141 37.20 -19.94 2.84
C GLN A 141 38.55 -20.26 2.20
N GLN A 142 39.53 -19.34 2.25
CA GLN A 142 40.89 -19.59 1.77
C GLN A 142 41.60 -20.67 2.60
N LYS A 143 41.48 -20.64 3.92
CA LYS A 143 42.01 -21.70 4.79
C LYS A 143 41.38 -23.06 4.50
N LYS A 144 40.07 -23.12 4.27
CA LYS A 144 39.39 -24.36 3.86
C LYS A 144 39.84 -24.87 2.49
N LYS A 145 40.12 -23.99 1.52
CA LYS A 145 40.63 -24.36 0.19
C LYS A 145 42.10 -24.78 0.20
N ALA A 146 42.92 -24.28 1.13
CA ALA A 146 44.32 -24.66 1.24
C ALA A 146 44.55 -25.96 2.03
N ALA A 147 43.54 -26.43 2.77
CA ALA A 147 43.56 -27.66 3.55
C ALA A 147 42.85 -28.85 2.86
N ALA A 148 42.36 -28.64 1.62
CA ALA A 148 41.73 -29.64 0.76
C ALA A 148 42.62 -29.86 -0.47
#